data_AF-A0A7C5LZV6-F1
#
_entry.id   AF-A0A7C5LZV6-F1
#
_cell.length_a   1.000
_cell.length_b   1.000
_cell.length_c   1.000
_cell.angle_alpha   90.00
_cell.angle_beta   90.00
_cell.angle_gamma   90.00
#
_symmetry.space_group_name_H-M   'P 1'
#
loop_
_entity.id
_entity.type
_entity.pdbx_description
1 polymer ?
#
loop_
_entity_poly.entity_id
_entity_poly.type
_entity_poly.pdbx_seq_one_letter_code
_entity_poly.pdbx_strand_id
1 'polypeptide(L)'
;MSDEGYIKFRAQWEEAPPLPAKRLAGLIHWRGVMYLHGLIGAYPDGTGFGNISARWNSEGQFVISGSATGRLPQTDHRHYSLVTSFDLDQNTLSCKGPVVASSESMSHAVIYQTCREVNAVVHVHHLALWEKLLHAVPTTDKGATYGTPEMARSIIFLLKNTNLREQKIFVMEGHREGIFTFGNDLQEATEKILSFDPMVGEPKLNT
;
A
#
# COMPACT_ATOMS: atom_id res chain seq x y z
N MET A 1 13.34 18.06 -0.73
CA MET A 1 12.85 17.12 0.29
C MET A 1 11.61 16.50 -0.31
N SER A 2 11.54 15.18 -0.43
CA SER A 2 10.28 14.56 -0.85
C SER A 2 9.28 14.70 0.29
N ASP A 3 8.01 14.89 -0.06
CA ASP A 3 6.91 14.81 0.91
C ASP A 3 6.64 13.35 1.33
N GLU A 4 7.48 12.38 0.96
CA GLU A 4 7.16 10.97 1.12
C GLU A 4 7.07 10.54 2.60
N GLY A 5 6.13 9.66 2.93
CA GLY A 5 5.91 9.18 4.31
C GLY A 5 5.25 10.19 5.27
N TYR A 6 5.02 11.45 4.87
CA TYR A 6 4.27 12.40 5.69
C TYR A 6 2.77 12.13 5.64
N ILE A 7 2.11 12.16 6.81
CA ILE A 7 0.67 11.92 6.90
C ILE A 7 -0.08 13.20 6.53
N LYS A 8 -0.84 13.17 5.43
CA LYS A 8 -1.63 14.30 4.91
C LYS A 8 -3.09 14.31 5.39
N PHE A 9 -3.58 13.20 5.92
CA PHE A 9 -4.89 13.11 6.57
C PHE A 9 -4.79 13.40 8.07
N ARG A 10 -5.92 13.72 8.72
CA ARG A 10 -6.01 13.83 10.17
C ARG A 10 -6.01 12.42 10.79
N ALA A 11 -4.85 11.98 11.28
CA ALA A 11 -4.74 10.71 11.99
C ALA A 11 -5.32 10.82 13.41
N GLN A 12 -6.36 10.05 13.68
CA GLN A 12 -6.85 9.79 15.04
C GLN A 12 -6.22 8.48 15.52
N TRP A 13 -5.02 8.59 16.07
CA TRP A 13 -4.26 7.44 16.55
C TRP A 13 -4.50 7.22 18.04
N GLU A 14 -4.89 6.00 18.38
CA GLU A 14 -4.91 5.48 19.75
C GLU A 14 -3.71 4.55 19.94
N GLU A 15 -2.79 4.91 20.82
CA GLU A 15 -1.70 4.01 21.19
C GLU A 15 -2.29 2.75 21.88
N ALA A 16 -1.96 1.59 21.34
CA ALA A 16 -2.46 0.31 21.83
C ALA A 16 -1.42 -0.80 21.70
N PRO A 17 -1.54 -1.91 22.45
CA PRO A 17 -0.64 -3.05 22.31
C PRO A 17 -0.60 -3.62 20.88
N PRO A 18 0.51 -4.26 20.49
CA PRO A 18 0.61 -4.94 19.20
C PRO A 18 -0.50 -5.99 19.00
N LEU A 19 -0.96 -6.12 17.75
CA LEU A 19 -1.88 -7.21 17.37
C LEU A 19 -1.19 -8.59 17.54
N PRO A 20 -1.97 -9.69 17.62
CA PRO A 20 -1.40 -11.03 17.75
C PRO A 20 -0.45 -11.37 16.59
N ALA A 21 0.82 -11.67 16.90
CA ALA A 21 1.85 -11.95 15.90
C ALA A 21 1.44 -13.07 14.92
N LYS A 22 0.76 -14.11 15.42
CA LYS A 22 0.25 -15.21 14.58
C LYS A 22 -0.72 -14.75 13.49
N ARG A 23 -1.52 -13.70 13.75
CA ARG A 23 -2.43 -13.13 12.74
C ARG A 23 -1.72 -12.25 11.72
N LEU A 24 -0.52 -11.74 12.05
CA LEU A 24 0.28 -10.89 11.16
C LEU A 24 1.38 -11.63 10.40
N ALA A 25 1.58 -12.92 10.66
CA ALA A 25 2.69 -13.70 10.10
C ALA A 25 2.76 -13.60 8.56
N GLY A 26 1.64 -13.74 7.86
CA GLY A 26 1.59 -13.60 6.40
C GLY A 26 1.92 -12.17 5.93
N LEU A 27 1.40 -11.16 6.62
CA LEU A 27 1.64 -9.76 6.29
C LEU A 27 3.11 -9.37 6.50
N ILE A 28 3.71 -9.84 7.60
CA ILE A 28 5.14 -9.67 7.91
C ILE A 28 6.01 -10.34 6.84
N HIS A 29 5.68 -11.59 6.49
CA HIS A 29 6.41 -12.33 5.47
C HIS A 29 6.41 -11.60 4.12
N TRP A 30 5.23 -11.26 3.60
CA TRP A 30 5.11 -10.62 2.29
C TRP A 30 5.66 -9.19 2.26
N ARG A 31 5.56 -8.44 3.36
CA ARG A 31 6.27 -7.16 3.50
C ARG A 31 7.78 -7.34 3.37
N GLY A 32 8.33 -8.40 3.99
CA GLY A 32 9.73 -8.77 3.87
C GLY A 32 10.14 -9.11 2.43
N VAL A 33 9.31 -9.86 1.71
CA VAL A 33 9.53 -10.15 0.28
C VAL A 33 9.59 -8.86 -0.54
N MET A 34 8.61 -7.96 -0.39
CA MET A 34 8.63 -6.67 -1.10
C MET A 34 9.86 -5.83 -0.77
N TYR A 35 10.36 -5.89 0.48
CA TYR A 35 11.59 -5.21 0.86
C TYR A 35 12.83 -5.80 0.17
N LEU A 36 12.94 -7.13 0.09
CA LEU A 36 14.05 -7.81 -0.58
C LEU A 36 14.12 -7.48 -2.08
N HIS A 37 12.97 -7.23 -2.70
CA HIS A 37 12.86 -6.80 -4.10
C HIS A 37 13.04 -5.27 -4.29
N GLY A 38 13.30 -4.51 -3.22
CA GLY A 38 13.45 -3.06 -3.30
C GLY A 38 12.16 -2.30 -3.61
N LEU A 39 11.00 -2.96 -3.51
CA LEU A 39 9.67 -2.39 -3.80
C LEU A 39 9.07 -1.66 -2.59
N ILE A 40 9.49 -2.05 -1.38
CA ILE A 40 9.27 -1.33 -0.12
C ILE A 40 10.64 -1.05 0.47
N GLY A 41 10.90 0.15 0.98
CA GLY A 41 12.27 0.47 1.42
C GLY A 41 12.40 1.89 1.92
N ALA A 42 13.60 2.44 1.74
CA ALA A 42 13.86 3.84 1.98
C ALA A 42 14.82 4.41 0.94
N TYR A 43 14.67 5.70 0.66
CA TYR A 43 15.59 6.47 -0.15
C TYR A 43 16.91 6.71 0.61
N PRO A 44 17.99 7.15 -0.08
CA PRO A 44 19.28 7.45 0.56
C PRO A 44 19.21 8.48 1.69
N ASP A 45 18.21 9.36 1.68
CA ASP A 45 17.95 10.34 2.74
C ASP A 45 17.21 9.76 3.96
N GLY A 46 16.89 8.45 3.93
CA GLY A 46 16.21 7.73 5.00
C GLY A 46 14.69 7.79 4.95
N THR A 47 14.11 8.47 3.96
CA THR A 47 12.64 8.55 3.79
C THR A 47 12.10 7.21 3.34
N GLY A 48 11.25 6.59 4.16
CA GLY A 48 10.65 5.28 3.87
C GLY A 48 9.53 5.38 2.85
N PHE A 49 9.46 4.41 1.93
CA PHE A 49 8.42 4.31 0.91
C PHE A 49 7.78 2.92 0.90
N GLY A 50 6.60 2.83 0.29
CA GLY A 50 5.86 1.57 0.13
C GLY A 50 5.24 1.06 1.44
N ASN A 51 4.13 0.35 1.32
CA ASN A 51 3.39 -0.21 2.46
C ASN A 51 2.47 -1.35 2.03
N ILE A 52 2.00 -2.13 2.99
CA ILE A 52 1.15 -3.30 2.72
C ILE A 52 0.10 -3.49 3.81
N SER A 53 -1.10 -3.90 3.41
CA SER A 53 -2.21 -4.15 4.32
C SER A 53 -2.93 -5.46 4.05
N ALA A 54 -3.64 -5.94 5.07
CA ALA A 54 -4.58 -7.05 4.97
C ALA A 54 -5.92 -6.70 5.65
N ARG A 55 -7.03 -7.12 5.05
CA ARG A 55 -8.37 -6.99 5.63
C ARG A 55 -8.41 -7.75 6.96
N TRP A 56 -8.97 -7.12 7.98
CA TRP A 56 -9.00 -7.66 9.34
C TRP A 56 -10.30 -8.40 9.66
N ASN A 57 -11.42 -7.84 9.21
CA ASN A 57 -12.77 -8.37 9.41
C ASN A 57 -13.75 -7.89 8.31
N SER A 58 -14.98 -8.37 8.38
CA SER A 58 -16.08 -7.99 7.48
C SER A 58 -16.64 -6.58 7.72
N GLU A 59 -16.27 -5.93 8.82
CA GLU A 59 -16.70 -4.57 9.17
C GLU A 59 -15.89 -3.48 8.46
N GLY A 60 -14.95 -3.88 7.60
CA GLY A 60 -14.11 -2.95 6.83
C GLY A 60 -12.83 -2.52 7.53
N GLN A 61 -12.52 -3.09 8.70
CA GLN A 61 -11.24 -2.87 9.36
C GLN A 61 -10.12 -3.60 8.62
N PHE A 62 -8.90 -3.03 8.66
CA PHE A 62 -7.73 -3.64 8.06
C PHE A 62 -6.47 -3.30 8.85
N VAL A 63 -5.50 -4.20 8.84
CA VAL A 63 -4.18 -3.97 9.41
C VAL A 63 -3.22 -3.52 8.31
N ILE A 64 -2.38 -2.53 8.60
CA ILE A 64 -1.41 -1.96 7.65
C ILE A 64 -0.06 -1.74 8.34
N SER A 65 1.03 -1.80 7.58
CA SER A 65 2.35 -1.37 8.06
C SER A 65 2.32 0.09 8.53
N GLY A 66 3.05 0.38 9.61
CA GLY A 66 3.10 1.71 10.19
C GLY A 66 3.81 2.74 9.32
N SER A 67 3.54 4.02 9.55
CA SER A 67 4.26 5.11 8.91
C SER A 67 5.77 5.04 9.19
N ALA A 68 6.58 5.43 8.19
CA ALA A 68 8.04 5.40 8.23
C ALA A 68 8.68 4.02 8.54
N THR A 69 7.93 2.91 8.43
CA THR A 69 8.47 1.56 8.63
C THR A 69 9.10 0.97 7.38
N GLY A 70 8.98 1.61 6.21
CA GLY A 70 9.62 1.19 4.95
C GLY A 70 11.13 0.98 5.08
N ARG A 71 11.83 1.83 5.84
CA ARG A 71 13.27 1.75 6.10
C ARG A 71 13.75 0.51 6.85
N LEU A 72 12.85 -0.23 7.50
CA LEU A 72 13.21 -1.37 8.33
C LEU A 72 13.39 -2.60 7.43
N PRO A 73 14.53 -3.31 7.43
CA PRO A 73 14.67 -4.54 6.66
C PRO A 73 13.76 -5.67 7.16
N GLN A 74 13.54 -5.70 8.47
CA GLN A 74 12.68 -6.66 9.14
C GLN A 74 11.66 -5.92 10.00
N THR A 75 10.43 -6.40 9.98
CA THR A 75 9.36 -5.92 10.85
C THR A 75 8.83 -7.07 11.69
N ASP A 76 8.20 -6.71 12.80
CA ASP A 76 7.39 -7.60 13.61
C ASP A 76 6.03 -6.94 13.90
N HIS A 77 5.18 -7.60 14.68
CA HIS A 77 3.85 -7.10 15.02
C HIS A 77 3.80 -5.70 15.66
N ARG A 78 4.91 -5.16 16.18
CA ARG A 78 4.99 -3.80 16.74
C ARG A 78 5.03 -2.71 15.67
N HIS A 79 5.17 -3.09 14.40
CA HIS A 79 5.32 -2.18 13.28
C HIS A 79 4.05 -2.07 12.44
N TYR A 80 2.90 -2.45 13.00
CA TYR A 80 1.61 -2.47 12.31
C TYR A 80 0.54 -1.76 13.13
N SER A 81 -0.45 -1.22 12.44
CA SER A 81 -1.59 -0.51 13.02
C SER A 81 -2.89 -1.08 12.46
N LEU A 82 -3.92 -1.18 13.30
CA LEU A 82 -5.27 -1.54 12.88
C LEU A 82 -6.03 -0.26 12.54
N VAL A 83 -6.39 -0.07 11.27
CA VAL A 83 -7.31 0.97 10.84
C VAL A 83 -8.73 0.53 11.19
N THR A 84 -9.41 1.35 11.99
CA THR A 84 -10.73 1.04 12.56
C THR A 84 -11.86 1.75 11.82
N SER A 85 -11.60 2.94 11.28
CA SER A 85 -12.56 3.72 10.49
C SER A 85 -11.86 4.82 9.69
N PHE A 86 -12.55 5.39 8.72
CA PHE A 86 -12.10 6.56 7.98
C PHE A 86 -13.30 7.38 7.51
N ASP A 87 -13.07 8.67 7.28
CA ASP A 87 -13.99 9.60 6.67
C ASP A 87 -13.24 10.35 5.57
N LEU A 88 -13.67 10.12 4.32
CA LEU A 88 -13.04 10.68 3.14
C LEU A 88 -13.26 12.20 3.03
N ASP A 89 -14.45 12.68 3.36
CA ASP A 89 -14.79 14.10 3.20
C ASP A 89 -14.14 14.95 4.31
N GLN A 90 -13.99 14.38 5.51
CA GLN A 90 -13.25 14.99 6.61
C GLN A 90 -11.75 14.72 6.55
N ASN A 91 -11.26 14.02 5.52
CA ASN A 91 -9.87 13.57 5.37
C ASN A 91 -9.28 13.03 6.69
N THR A 92 -10.04 12.15 7.36
CA THR A 92 -9.74 11.66 8.72
C THR A 92 -9.67 10.15 8.72
N LEU A 93 -8.72 9.58 9.46
CA LEU A 93 -8.57 8.14 9.60
C LEU A 93 -8.25 7.77 11.05
N SER A 94 -8.99 6.79 11.58
CA SER A 94 -8.80 6.27 12.93
C SER A 94 -8.01 4.98 12.88
N CYS A 95 -6.99 4.89 13.72
CA CYS A 95 -6.19 3.68 13.83
C CYS A 95 -5.74 3.44 15.27
N LYS A 96 -5.47 2.17 15.59
CA LYS A 96 -4.97 1.78 16.89
C LYS A 96 -3.81 0.80 16.77
N GLY A 97 -2.82 0.97 17.63
CA GLY A 97 -1.66 0.11 17.68
C GLY A 97 -0.41 0.81 18.18
N PRO A 98 0.73 0.12 18.19
CA PRO A 98 2.01 0.62 18.67
C PRO A 98 2.62 1.72 17.79
N VAL A 99 2.12 1.86 16.56
CA VAL A 99 2.56 2.86 15.58
C VAL A 99 1.37 3.45 14.85
N VAL A 100 1.53 4.68 14.35
CA VAL A 100 0.57 5.31 13.45
C VAL A 100 0.52 4.54 12.13
N ALA A 101 -0.67 4.36 11.57
CA ALA A 101 -0.86 3.74 10.26
C ALA A 101 -0.12 4.50 9.14
N SER A 102 0.20 3.83 8.02
CA SER A 102 0.86 4.43 6.85
C SER A 102 0.18 5.73 6.38
N SER A 103 0.97 6.66 5.85
CA SER A 103 0.49 7.90 5.19
C SER A 103 -0.47 7.65 4.03
N GLU A 104 -0.43 6.45 3.44
CA GLU A 104 -1.32 6.07 2.34
C GLU A 104 -2.51 5.20 2.75
N SER A 105 -2.79 5.08 4.05
CA SER A 105 -3.89 4.23 4.55
C SER A 105 -5.27 4.58 3.96
N MET A 106 -5.50 5.84 3.58
CA MET A 106 -6.75 6.26 2.92
C MET A 106 -6.95 5.58 1.56
N SER A 107 -5.89 5.41 0.76
CA SER A 107 -5.93 4.71 -0.53
C SER A 107 -6.31 3.23 -0.34
N HIS A 108 -5.77 2.58 0.70
CA HIS A 108 -6.12 1.20 1.06
C HIS A 108 -7.59 1.09 1.49
N ALA A 109 -8.03 2.05 2.32
CA ALA A 109 -9.38 2.08 2.85
C ALA A 109 -10.44 2.15 1.74
N VAL A 110 -10.25 3.01 0.73
CA VAL A 110 -11.22 3.12 -0.38
C VAL A 110 -11.24 1.90 -1.30
N ILE A 111 -10.10 1.19 -1.44
CA ILE A 111 -10.06 -0.09 -2.16
C ILE A 111 -10.88 -1.14 -1.40
N TYR A 112 -10.65 -1.29 -0.09
CA TYR A 112 -11.40 -2.25 0.73
C TYR A 112 -12.90 -1.93 0.83
N GLN A 113 -13.27 -0.64 0.83
CA GLN A 113 -14.66 -0.20 0.83
C GLN A 113 -15.36 -0.52 -0.50
N THR A 114 -14.67 -0.31 -1.62
CA THR A 114 -15.25 -0.45 -2.97
C THR A 114 -15.25 -1.91 -3.43
N CYS A 115 -14.26 -2.70 -3.02
CA CYS A 115 -14.06 -4.08 -3.45
C CYS A 115 -14.09 -5.04 -2.26
N ARG A 116 -15.24 -5.69 -2.03
CA ARG A 116 -15.42 -6.62 -0.89
C ARG A 116 -14.59 -7.90 -1.03
N GLU A 117 -14.27 -8.30 -2.25
CA GLU A 117 -13.44 -9.46 -2.58
C GLU A 117 -11.96 -9.26 -2.22
N VAL A 118 -11.50 -8.01 -2.13
CA VAL A 118 -10.10 -7.69 -1.84
C VAL A 118 -9.80 -7.92 -0.36
N ASN A 119 -8.77 -8.71 -0.07
CA ASN A 119 -8.24 -8.92 1.28
C ASN A 119 -6.80 -8.45 1.45
N ALA A 120 -6.09 -8.05 0.40
CA ALA A 120 -4.76 -7.46 0.51
C ALA A 120 -4.54 -6.34 -0.50
N VAL A 121 -3.75 -5.34 -0.09
CA VAL A 121 -3.34 -4.21 -0.91
C VAL A 121 -1.87 -3.95 -0.65
N VAL A 122 -1.10 -3.77 -1.72
CA VAL A 122 0.33 -3.45 -1.69
C VAL A 122 0.53 -2.13 -2.43
N HIS A 123 1.27 -1.23 -1.80
CA HIS A 123 1.78 -0.02 -2.43
C HIS A 123 3.31 -0.09 -2.46
N VAL A 124 3.89 0.21 -3.62
CA VAL A 124 5.32 0.12 -3.86
C VAL A 124 5.82 1.36 -4.59
N HIS A 125 7.13 1.62 -4.49
CA HIS A 125 7.80 2.60 -5.34
C HIS A 125 8.80 1.91 -6.26
N HIS A 126 8.67 2.11 -7.57
CA HIS A 126 9.67 1.65 -8.53
C HIS A 126 9.62 2.47 -9.81
N LEU A 127 10.58 3.37 -10.00
CA LEU A 127 10.58 4.34 -11.11
C LEU A 127 10.44 3.72 -12.50
N ALA A 128 11.33 2.79 -12.88
CA ALA A 128 11.32 2.25 -14.24
C ALA A 128 10.04 1.46 -14.55
N LEU A 129 9.44 0.83 -13.53
CA LEU A 129 8.18 0.12 -13.66
C LEU A 129 7.01 1.10 -13.77
N TRP A 130 7.03 2.16 -12.96
CA TRP A 130 6.06 3.24 -13.02
C TRP A 130 6.05 3.89 -14.40
N GLU A 131 7.22 4.22 -14.97
CA GLU A 131 7.33 4.79 -16.33
C GLU A 131 6.79 3.85 -17.41
N LYS A 132 7.05 2.54 -17.27
CA LYS A 132 6.56 1.52 -18.20
C LYS A 132 5.04 1.33 -18.11
N LEU A 133 4.47 1.42 -16.91
CA LEU A 133 3.05 1.16 -16.65
C LEU A 133 2.16 2.39 -16.81
N LEU A 134 2.72 3.60 -16.74
CA LEU A 134 1.98 4.84 -16.85
C LEU A 134 1.16 4.86 -18.15
N HIS A 135 -0.17 5.00 -18.02
CA HIS A 135 -1.16 4.90 -19.10
C HIS A 135 -1.25 3.55 -19.85
N ALA A 136 -0.42 2.56 -19.52
CA ALA A 136 -0.56 1.18 -19.99
C ALA A 136 -1.54 0.36 -19.12
N VAL A 137 -1.67 0.74 -17.85
CA VAL A 137 -2.67 0.25 -16.89
C VAL A 137 -3.52 1.42 -16.39
N PRO A 138 -4.66 1.20 -15.70
CA PRO A 138 -5.41 2.28 -15.07
C PRO A 138 -4.49 3.20 -14.27
N THR A 139 -4.65 4.50 -14.45
CA THR A 139 -3.73 5.52 -13.93
C THR A 139 -4.56 6.62 -13.27
N THR A 140 -4.22 7.01 -12.04
CA THR A 140 -4.95 8.07 -11.32
C THR A 140 -4.69 9.43 -11.95
N ASP A 141 -5.54 10.40 -11.62
CA ASP A 141 -5.41 11.77 -12.08
C ASP A 141 -4.07 12.40 -11.62
N LYS A 142 -3.40 13.11 -12.53
CA LYS A 142 -2.12 13.80 -12.26
C LYS A 142 -2.19 14.82 -11.12
N GLY A 143 -3.33 15.50 -10.97
CA GLY A 143 -3.56 16.49 -9.91
C GLY A 143 -3.87 15.86 -8.55
N ALA A 144 -4.17 14.56 -8.50
CA ALA A 144 -4.41 13.87 -7.25
C ALA A 144 -3.08 13.57 -6.54
N THR A 145 -2.85 14.21 -5.40
CA THR A 145 -1.65 13.99 -4.57
C THR A 145 -1.90 12.86 -3.57
N TYR A 146 -0.90 12.06 -3.22
CA TYR A 146 -1.05 10.99 -2.23
C TYR A 146 -1.58 11.51 -0.88
N GLY A 147 -2.28 10.64 -0.13
CA GLY A 147 -2.80 10.96 1.20
C GLY A 147 -3.91 12.04 1.22
N THR A 148 -4.48 12.39 0.07
CA THR A 148 -5.57 13.38 -0.07
C THR A 148 -6.90 12.74 -0.45
N PRO A 149 -8.04 13.41 -0.20
CA PRO A 149 -9.34 12.97 -0.69
C PRO A 149 -9.41 12.86 -2.22
N GLU A 150 -8.69 13.71 -2.95
CA GLU A 150 -8.62 13.69 -4.41
C GLU A 150 -8.04 12.38 -4.93
N MET A 151 -6.97 11.88 -4.30
CA MET A 151 -6.40 10.56 -4.63
C MET A 151 -7.40 9.44 -4.38
N ALA A 152 -8.04 9.43 -3.23
CA ALA A 152 -9.05 8.42 -2.91
C ALA A 152 -10.24 8.45 -3.90
N ARG A 153 -10.72 9.64 -4.28
CA ARG A 153 -11.77 9.80 -5.30
C ARG A 153 -11.29 9.34 -6.68
N SER A 154 -10.04 9.59 -7.04
CA SER A 154 -9.46 9.11 -8.29
C SER A 154 -9.38 7.58 -8.34
N ILE A 155 -8.96 6.93 -7.26
CA ILE A 155 -8.95 5.47 -7.13
C ILE A 155 -10.37 4.91 -7.26
N ILE A 156 -11.36 5.49 -6.56
CA ILE A 156 -12.77 5.09 -6.66
C ILE A 156 -13.27 5.22 -8.09
N PHE A 157 -12.92 6.30 -8.79
CA PHE A 157 -13.28 6.49 -10.19
C PHE A 157 -12.72 5.36 -11.07
N LEU A 158 -11.42 5.02 -10.93
CA LEU A 158 -10.81 3.93 -11.68
C LEU A 158 -11.50 2.59 -11.39
N LEU A 159 -11.75 2.27 -10.12
CA LEU A 159 -12.39 1.01 -9.72
C LEU A 159 -13.81 0.84 -10.29
N LYS A 160 -14.52 1.95 -10.52
CA LYS A 160 -15.91 1.95 -11.02
C LYS A 160 -16.04 2.07 -12.53
N ASN A 161 -15.10 2.74 -13.20
CA ASN A 161 -15.24 3.16 -14.59
C ASN A 161 -14.19 2.57 -15.54
N THR A 162 -13.31 1.70 -15.05
CA THR A 162 -12.29 1.03 -15.86
C THR A 162 -12.22 -0.46 -15.53
N ASN A 163 -11.37 -1.22 -16.22
CA ASN A 163 -11.09 -2.62 -15.93
C ASN A 163 -10.12 -2.83 -14.74
N LEU A 164 -9.94 -1.83 -13.87
CA LEU A 164 -9.03 -1.92 -12.72
C LEU A 164 -9.31 -3.13 -11.82
N ARG A 165 -10.58 -3.49 -11.58
CA ARG A 165 -10.90 -4.67 -10.75
C ARG A 165 -10.42 -5.99 -11.35
N GLU A 166 -10.38 -6.07 -12.68
CA GLU A 166 -9.85 -7.23 -13.41
C GLU A 166 -8.33 -7.21 -13.44
N GLN A 167 -7.74 -6.04 -13.72
CA GLN A 167 -6.29 -5.90 -13.83
C GLN A 167 -5.58 -6.01 -12.49
N LYS A 168 -6.20 -5.54 -11.39
CA LYS A 168 -5.65 -5.55 -10.03
C LYS A 168 -4.35 -4.78 -9.83
N ILE A 169 -4.07 -3.82 -10.72
CA ILE A 169 -2.90 -2.96 -10.68
C ILE A 169 -3.26 -1.57 -11.24
N PHE A 170 -2.77 -0.52 -10.58
CA PHE A 170 -2.84 0.85 -11.10
C PHE A 170 -1.60 1.66 -10.73
N VAL A 171 -1.38 2.74 -11.49
CA VAL A 171 -0.28 3.69 -11.30
C VAL A 171 -0.80 5.01 -10.78
N MET A 172 -0.03 5.68 -9.92
CA MET A 172 -0.35 7.01 -9.43
C MET A 172 0.39 8.08 -10.24
N GLU A 173 -0.30 8.84 -11.10
CA GLU A 173 0.40 9.87 -11.89
C GLU A 173 0.84 11.06 -11.02
N GLY A 174 -0.02 11.50 -10.10
CA GLY A 174 0.30 12.54 -9.11
C GLY A 174 1.19 12.08 -7.95
N HIS A 175 1.63 10.81 -7.95
CA HIS A 175 2.63 10.26 -7.03
C HIS A 175 3.66 9.45 -7.82
N ARG A 176 4.68 10.14 -8.32
CA ARG A 176 5.76 9.54 -9.12
C ARG A 176 6.38 8.34 -8.40
N GLU A 177 6.61 7.25 -9.15
CA GLU A 177 7.08 5.94 -8.66
C GLU A 177 6.02 5.08 -7.98
N GLY A 178 4.89 5.67 -7.53
CA GLY A 178 3.84 4.99 -6.77
C GLY A 178 2.98 4.05 -7.63
N ILE A 179 2.97 2.78 -7.24
CA ILE A 179 2.18 1.72 -7.89
C ILE A 179 1.39 0.98 -6.81
N PHE A 180 0.15 0.61 -7.14
CA PHE A 180 -0.71 -0.17 -6.28
C PHE A 180 -1.09 -1.49 -6.93
N THR A 181 -1.07 -2.56 -6.15
CA THR A 181 -1.72 -3.84 -6.48
C THR A 181 -2.63 -4.30 -5.36
N PHE A 182 -3.58 -5.16 -5.69
CA PHE A 182 -4.50 -5.72 -4.71
C PHE A 182 -4.98 -7.12 -5.10
N GLY A 183 -5.49 -7.89 -4.15
CA GLY A 183 -5.85 -9.29 -4.37
C GLY A 183 -6.80 -9.86 -3.34
N ASN A 184 -7.31 -11.06 -3.62
CA ASN A 184 -8.14 -11.87 -2.73
C ASN A 184 -7.36 -12.34 -1.50
N ASP A 185 -6.03 -12.32 -1.55
CA ASP A 185 -5.12 -12.58 -0.44
C ASP A 185 -3.78 -11.86 -0.68
N LEU A 186 -2.87 -11.97 0.30
CA LEU A 186 -1.55 -11.34 0.24
C LEU A 186 -0.71 -11.86 -0.91
N GLN A 187 -0.76 -13.17 -1.19
CA GLN A 187 0.03 -13.80 -2.24
C GLN A 187 -0.35 -13.24 -3.60
N GLU A 188 -1.64 -13.21 -3.93
CA GLU A 188 -2.14 -12.67 -5.19
C GLU A 188 -1.74 -11.20 -5.36
N ALA A 189 -1.89 -10.38 -4.31
CA ALA A 189 -1.56 -8.96 -4.38
C ALA A 189 -0.06 -8.72 -4.62
N THR A 190 0.82 -9.51 -3.98
CA THR A 190 2.28 -9.40 -4.16
C THR A 190 2.77 -10.03 -5.45
N GLU A 191 2.26 -11.19 -5.84
CA GLU A 191 2.64 -11.84 -7.10
C GLU A 191 2.24 -10.98 -8.29
N LYS A 192 1.13 -10.24 -8.17
CA LYS A 192 0.71 -9.30 -9.21
C LYS A 192 1.78 -8.27 -9.53
N ILE A 193 2.42 -7.65 -8.53
CA ILE A 193 3.48 -6.66 -8.78
C ILE A 193 4.77 -7.36 -9.23
N LEU A 194 5.12 -8.49 -8.61
CA LEU A 194 6.30 -9.28 -8.94
C LEU A 194 6.29 -9.82 -10.37
N SER A 195 5.11 -10.05 -10.97
CA SER A 195 5.00 -10.45 -12.38
C SER A 195 5.54 -9.41 -13.37
N PHE A 196 5.77 -8.17 -12.93
CA PHE A 196 6.38 -7.11 -13.72
C PHE A 196 7.83 -6.82 -13.32
N ASP A 197 8.32 -7.41 -12.22
CA ASP A 197 9.67 -7.22 -11.75
C ASP A 197 10.64 -8.02 -12.63
N PRO A 198 11.63 -7.36 -13.27
CA PRO A 198 12.64 -8.05 -14.08
C PRO A 198 13.43 -9.13 -13.31
N MET A 199 13.51 -9.05 -11.97
CA MET A 199 14.17 -10.08 -11.14
C MET A 199 13.44 -11.43 -11.13
N VAL A 200 12.19 -11.49 -11.58
CA VAL A 200 11.39 -12.73 -11.64
C VAL A 200 11.55 -13.45 -13.00
N GLY A 201 12.35 -12.89 -13.93
CA GLY A 201 12.44 -13.35 -15.32
C GLY A 201 13.81 -13.77 -15.85
N GLU A 202 14.92 -13.58 -15.12
CA GLU A 202 16.20 -14.14 -15.58
C GLU A 202 16.42 -15.55 -15.01
N PRO A 203 16.44 -16.62 -15.84
CA PRO A 203 17.10 -17.84 -15.42
C PRO A 203 18.53 -17.45 -15.06
N LYS A 204 18.97 -17.78 -13.84
CA LYS A 204 20.38 -17.68 -13.46
C LYS A 204 21.17 -18.49 -14.48
N LEU A 205 21.71 -17.83 -15.50
CA LEU A 205 22.76 -18.39 -16.32
C LEU A 205 23.95 -18.50 -15.38
N ASN A 206 24.22 -19.74 -14.96
CA ASN A 206 25.47 -20.09 -14.31
C ASN A 206 26.61 -19.64 -15.22
N THR A 207 27.37 -18.65 -14.76
CA THR A 207 28.77 -18.43 -15.15
C THR A 207 29.61 -18.58 -13.91
#